data_AF-A0A6G9XTY0-F1
#
_entry.id   AF-A0A6G9XTY0-F1
#
_cell.length_a   1.000
_cell.length_b   1.000
_cell.length_c   1.000
_cell.angle_alpha   90.00
_cell.angle_beta   90.00
_cell.angle_gamma   90.00
#
_symmetry.space_group_name_H-M   'P 1'
#
loop_
_entity.id
_entity.type
_entity.pdbx_description
1 polymer ?
#
loop_
_entity_poly.entity_id
_entity_poly.type
_entity_poly.pdbx_seq_one_letter_code
_entity_poly.pdbx_strand_id
1 'polypeptide(L)'
;MIIKVAIRSLLAFGVSVTLFGGILTAGIGPARAGELDFDSCPPFDAGSGTVLSFSSPQFADFADVAFVQGQTYTFTTTFRSGITSPYSRYTIHAIIGNIPIPFEGAETPAGAVSHGSTYTNSINLPILSSYPAVRATFQVKVNSGLQTNVCLRFPAQIVSG
;
A
#
# COMPACT_ATOMS: atom_id res chain seq x y z
N MET A 1 5.80 -22.99 44.28
CA MET A 1 6.55 -22.33 43.20
C MET A 1 5.86 -22.70 41.89
N ILE A 2 4.98 -21.84 41.38
CA ILE A 2 4.16 -22.13 40.17
C ILE A 2 4.67 -21.20 39.07
N ILE A 3 5.17 -21.81 38.00
CA ILE A 3 5.73 -21.13 36.82
C ILE A 3 4.58 -20.55 36.00
N LYS A 4 4.54 -19.22 35.84
CA LYS A 4 3.69 -18.55 34.86
C LYS A 4 4.30 -18.74 33.47
N VAL A 5 3.66 -19.55 32.63
CA VAL A 5 3.98 -19.65 31.20
C VAL A 5 3.26 -18.51 30.48
N ALA A 6 4.02 -17.56 29.96
CA ALA A 6 3.53 -16.49 29.10
C ALA A 6 3.21 -17.05 27.71
N ILE A 7 1.92 -17.12 27.36
CA ILE A 7 1.49 -17.44 26.00
C ILE A 7 1.54 -16.12 25.22
N ARG A 8 2.61 -15.92 24.46
CA ARG A 8 2.67 -14.88 23.42
C ARG A 8 1.74 -15.31 22.28
N SER A 9 0.69 -14.53 22.08
CA SER A 9 -0.17 -14.60 20.91
C SER A 9 0.67 -14.27 19.68
N LEU A 10 0.90 -15.26 18.82
CA LEU A 10 1.43 -15.09 17.47
C LEU A 10 0.52 -15.91 16.58
N LEU A 11 -0.16 -15.24 15.65
CA LEU A 11 -0.61 -15.70 14.32
C LEU A 11 -1.77 -14.78 13.88
N ALA A 12 -1.41 -13.66 13.25
CA ALA A 12 -2.36 -12.89 12.44
C ALA A 12 -2.52 -13.64 11.10
N PHE A 13 -3.59 -14.42 10.96
CA PHE A 13 -3.99 -15.00 9.69
C PHE A 13 -4.94 -14.02 8.99
N GLY A 14 -4.51 -13.42 7.89
CA GLY A 14 -5.39 -12.67 6.99
C GLY A 14 -6.23 -13.64 6.15
N VAL A 15 -7.55 -13.43 6.13
CA VAL A 15 -8.49 -14.24 5.33
C VAL A 15 -8.76 -13.50 4.03
N SER A 16 -8.31 -14.04 2.90
CA SER A 16 -8.69 -13.54 1.58
C SER A 16 -9.82 -14.39 1.01
N VAL A 17 -10.96 -13.76 0.69
CA VAL A 17 -12.14 -14.43 0.13
C VAL A 17 -12.20 -14.15 -1.36
N THR A 18 -12.02 -15.18 -2.19
CA THR A 18 -12.21 -15.07 -3.64
C THR A 18 -13.53 -15.72 -4.04
N LEU A 19 -14.42 -14.95 -4.66
CA LEU A 19 -15.71 -15.43 -5.18
C LEU A 19 -15.55 -15.91 -6.62
N PHE A 20 -15.48 -17.24 -6.81
CA PHE A 20 -15.77 -17.87 -8.09
C PHE A 20 -16.80 -18.97 -7.86
N GLY A 21 -17.96 -18.87 -8.52
CA GLY A 21 -18.89 -19.96 -8.75
C GLY A 21 -19.10 -20.94 -7.59
N GLY A 22 -19.80 -20.51 -6.53
CA GLY A 22 -20.51 -21.42 -5.63
C GLY A 22 -19.69 -22.31 -4.67
N ILE A 23 -18.37 -22.18 -4.60
CA ILE A 23 -17.55 -22.91 -3.61
C ILE A 23 -16.66 -21.93 -2.85
N LEU A 24 -16.92 -21.76 -1.55
CA LEU A 24 -16.09 -21.01 -0.61
C LEU A 24 -14.86 -21.84 -0.25
N THR A 25 -13.78 -21.71 -1.02
CA THR A 25 -12.47 -22.27 -0.64
C THR A 25 -11.69 -21.21 0.12
N ALA A 26 -11.70 -21.26 1.45
CA ALA A 26 -10.85 -20.41 2.28
C ALA A 26 -9.39 -20.92 2.20
N GLY A 27 -8.57 -20.27 1.38
CA GLY A 27 -7.13 -20.53 1.32
C GLY A 27 -6.43 -19.89 2.51
N ILE A 28 -6.03 -20.68 3.50
CA ILE A 28 -5.17 -20.22 4.60
C ILE A 28 -3.72 -20.23 4.07
N GLY A 29 -3.32 -19.16 3.40
CA GLY A 29 -1.91 -18.90 3.08
C GLY A 29 -1.20 -18.25 4.28
N PRO A 30 0.09 -18.50 4.51
CA PRO A 30 0.84 -17.72 5.50
C PRO A 30 0.89 -16.27 5.04
N ALA A 31 0.34 -15.35 5.84
CA ALA A 31 0.59 -13.93 5.69
C ALA A 31 2.10 -13.72 5.80
N ARG A 32 2.75 -13.21 4.74
CA ARG A 32 4.16 -12.85 4.79
C ARG A 32 4.29 -11.71 5.80
N ALA A 33 5.24 -11.81 6.73
CA ALA A 33 5.50 -10.75 7.69
C ALA A 33 5.74 -9.42 6.94
N GLY A 34 4.97 -8.38 7.28
CA GLY A 34 5.04 -7.07 6.64
C GLY A 34 4.27 -6.95 5.32
N GLU A 35 3.46 -7.94 4.93
CA GLU A 35 2.46 -7.78 3.87
C GLU A 35 1.19 -7.18 4.47
N LEU A 36 0.73 -6.08 3.87
CA LEU A 36 -0.16 -5.17 4.53
C LEU A 36 -1.52 -5.09 3.81
N ASP A 37 -2.59 -4.83 4.54
CA ASP A 37 -3.95 -4.79 3.98
C ASP A 37 -4.20 -3.46 3.25
N PHE A 38 -4.77 -3.52 2.05
CA PHE A 38 -5.01 -2.34 1.21
C PHE A 38 -6.27 -2.51 0.37
N ASP A 39 -6.97 -1.40 0.15
CA ASP A 39 -8.08 -1.33 -0.78
C ASP A 39 -7.56 -0.89 -2.16
N SER A 40 -7.96 -1.60 -3.20
CA SER A 40 -7.77 -1.10 -4.56
C SER A 40 -8.70 0.09 -4.84
N CYS A 41 -8.24 1.09 -5.61
CA CYS A 41 -9.05 2.30 -5.85
C CYS A 41 -9.94 2.14 -7.10
N PRO A 42 -11.28 2.14 -6.98
CA PRO A 42 -12.16 2.33 -8.13
C PRO A 42 -12.27 3.81 -8.55
N PRO A 43 -12.69 4.11 -9.80
CA PRO A 43 -12.90 3.17 -10.91
C PRO A 43 -11.57 2.77 -11.57
N PHE A 44 -11.47 1.50 -11.91
CA PHE A 44 -10.41 0.97 -12.76
C PHE A 44 -10.72 1.33 -14.20
N ASP A 45 -9.89 2.14 -14.84
CA ASP A 45 -9.92 2.22 -16.30
C ASP A 45 -9.69 0.82 -16.87
N ALA A 46 -10.43 0.44 -17.93
CA ALA A 46 -10.21 -0.82 -18.61
C ALA A 46 -8.73 -0.91 -19.04
N GLY A 47 -7.98 -1.87 -18.49
CA GLY A 47 -6.54 -2.00 -18.70
C GLY A 47 -5.66 -1.55 -17.53
N SER A 48 -6.20 -1.17 -16.38
CA SER A 48 -5.39 -1.03 -15.16
C SER A 48 -4.79 -2.38 -14.73
N GLY A 49 -3.57 -2.36 -14.22
CA GLY A 49 -2.91 -3.49 -13.60
C GLY A 49 -3.50 -3.92 -12.26
N THR A 50 -2.79 -4.84 -11.60
CA THR A 50 -3.20 -5.40 -10.30
C THR A 50 -2.06 -5.29 -9.31
N VAL A 51 -2.33 -4.79 -8.10
CA VAL A 51 -1.37 -4.83 -7.00
C VAL A 51 -1.35 -6.25 -6.44
N LEU A 52 -0.15 -6.84 -6.37
CA LEU A 52 0.07 -8.20 -5.87
C LEU A 52 0.53 -8.20 -4.42
N SER A 53 1.36 -7.23 -4.04
CA SER A 53 1.77 -7.03 -2.64
C SER A 53 2.09 -5.58 -2.36
N PHE A 54 1.90 -5.17 -1.11
CA PHE A 54 2.30 -3.88 -0.61
C PHE A 54 2.84 -4.04 0.82
N SER A 55 4.05 -3.56 1.05
CA SER A 55 4.79 -3.79 2.29
C SER A 55 5.66 -2.61 2.69
N SER A 56 6.06 -2.57 3.95
CA SER A 56 7.02 -1.62 4.49
C SER A 56 7.81 -2.31 5.60
N PRO A 57 9.15 -2.25 5.61
CA PRO A 57 9.93 -2.85 6.69
C PRO A 57 9.68 -2.17 8.04
N GLN A 58 9.11 -0.96 8.05
CA GLN A 58 8.80 -0.22 9.27
C GLN A 58 7.48 -0.64 9.93
N PHE A 59 6.61 -1.40 9.25
CA PHE A 59 5.28 -1.76 9.75
C PHE A 59 5.03 -3.26 9.65
N ALA A 60 4.48 -3.83 10.73
CA ALA A 60 4.10 -5.25 10.76
C ALA A 60 2.71 -5.49 10.14
N ASP A 61 1.79 -4.52 10.29
CA ASP A 61 0.44 -4.48 9.72
C ASP A 61 0.00 -3.02 9.45
N PHE A 62 -1.08 -2.82 8.66
CA PHE A 62 -1.69 -1.50 8.36
C PHE A 62 -2.87 -1.16 9.27
N ALA A 63 -3.18 -1.98 10.30
CA ALA A 63 -4.36 -1.73 11.12
C ALA A 63 -4.25 -0.38 11.86
N ASP A 64 -3.03 -0.03 12.29
CA ASP A 64 -2.73 1.18 13.07
C ASP A 64 -1.44 1.90 12.63
N VAL A 65 -1.27 2.17 11.34
CA VAL A 65 -0.05 2.86 10.87
C VAL A 65 -0.01 4.32 11.30
N ALA A 66 1.05 4.66 12.02
CA ALA A 66 1.36 6.01 12.48
C ALA A 66 2.65 6.54 11.83
N PHE A 67 2.50 7.61 11.06
CA PHE A 67 3.57 8.38 10.45
C PHE A 67 4.01 9.50 11.38
N VAL A 68 5.25 9.45 11.84
CA VAL A 68 5.85 10.48 12.68
C VAL A 68 6.37 11.60 11.78
N GLN A 69 5.98 12.84 12.08
CA GLN A 69 6.51 14.04 11.43
C GLN A 69 8.05 14.08 11.47
N GLY A 70 8.66 14.53 10.37
CA GLY A 70 10.10 14.59 10.18
C GLY A 70 10.74 13.26 9.79
N GLN A 71 9.99 12.15 9.75
CA GLN A 71 10.51 10.83 9.38
C GLN A 71 10.26 10.49 7.91
N THR A 72 11.04 9.55 7.39
CA THR A 72 10.87 8.99 6.05
C THR A 72 10.55 7.50 6.15
N TYR A 73 9.50 7.09 5.44
CA TYR A 73 9.04 5.70 5.41
C TYR A 73 9.27 5.09 4.04
N THR A 74 9.60 3.81 3.99
CA THR A 74 9.84 3.10 2.73
C THR A 74 8.72 2.11 2.49
N PHE A 75 8.14 2.16 1.31
CA PHE A 75 7.13 1.20 0.86
C PHE A 75 7.63 0.44 -0.33
N THR A 76 7.38 -0.86 -0.35
CA THR A 76 7.63 -1.73 -1.49
C THR A 76 6.30 -2.17 -2.06
N THR A 77 6.09 -1.92 -3.34
CA THR A 77 4.89 -2.34 -4.06
C THR A 77 5.29 -3.34 -5.14
N THR A 78 4.65 -4.51 -5.14
CA THR A 78 4.69 -5.44 -6.25
C THR A 78 3.38 -5.36 -7.01
N PHE A 79 3.43 -5.15 -8.31
CA PHE A 79 2.24 -5.06 -9.14
C PHE A 79 2.46 -5.69 -10.51
N ARG A 80 1.39 -6.20 -11.09
CA ARG A 80 1.34 -6.62 -12.49
C ARG A 80 0.77 -5.48 -13.31
N SER A 81 1.52 -5.01 -14.30
CA SER A 81 1.08 -3.90 -15.15
C SER A 81 -0.07 -4.33 -16.07
N GLY A 82 -1.10 -3.50 -16.18
CA GLY A 82 -2.16 -3.66 -17.19
C GLY A 82 -1.92 -2.83 -18.45
N ILE A 83 -0.83 -2.05 -18.49
CA ILE A 83 -0.50 -1.15 -19.59
C ILE A 83 0.95 -1.32 -20.04
N THR A 84 1.24 -0.92 -21.27
CA THR A 84 2.60 -0.76 -21.79
C THR A 84 2.90 0.74 -21.91
N SER A 85 3.98 1.20 -21.29
CA SER A 85 4.41 2.60 -21.36
C SER A 85 5.92 2.73 -21.22
N PRO A 86 6.59 3.59 -22.02
CA PRO A 86 8.01 3.89 -21.85
C PRO A 86 8.30 4.68 -20.57
N TYR A 87 7.27 5.26 -19.94
CA TYR A 87 7.40 6.06 -18.73
C TYR A 87 6.26 5.78 -17.75
N SER A 88 6.62 5.58 -16.50
CA SER A 88 5.68 5.50 -15.39
C SER A 88 6.23 6.25 -14.18
N ARG A 89 5.34 6.73 -13.32
CA ARG A 89 5.64 7.51 -12.12
C ARG A 89 4.81 7.04 -10.94
N TYR A 90 5.41 6.96 -9.77
CA TYR A 90 4.67 6.88 -8.51
C TYR A 90 4.12 8.24 -8.14
N THR A 91 2.95 8.27 -7.53
CA THR A 91 2.38 9.46 -6.88
C THR A 91 1.71 9.01 -5.59
N ILE A 92 1.93 9.74 -4.51
CA ILE A 92 1.28 9.48 -3.21
C ILE A 92 0.49 10.71 -2.80
N HIS A 93 -0.76 10.50 -2.40
CA HIS A 93 -1.64 11.52 -1.87
C HIS A 93 -2.20 11.05 -0.52
N ALA A 94 -2.39 11.95 0.44
CA ALA A 94 -3.29 11.68 1.55
C ALA A 94 -4.65 12.29 1.27
N ILE A 95 -5.71 11.56 1.56
CA ILE A 95 -7.09 12.02 1.44
C ILE A 95 -7.56 12.36 2.84
N ILE A 96 -7.78 13.65 3.10
CA ILE A 96 -8.27 14.18 4.38
C ILE A 96 -9.64 14.80 4.13
N GLY A 97 -10.69 14.26 4.75
CA GLY A 97 -12.05 14.78 4.56
C GLY A 97 -12.48 14.85 3.09
N ASN A 98 -12.14 13.81 2.30
CA ASN A 98 -12.35 13.71 0.85
C ASN A 98 -11.52 14.68 -0.02
N ILE A 99 -10.60 15.45 0.56
CA ILE A 99 -9.70 16.33 -0.18
C ILE A 99 -8.35 15.62 -0.38
N PRO A 100 -7.93 15.33 -1.63
CA PRO A 100 -6.61 14.78 -1.89
C PRO A 100 -5.54 15.86 -1.74
N ILE A 101 -4.57 15.61 -0.87
CA ILE A 101 -3.43 16.48 -0.60
C ILE A 101 -2.18 15.78 -1.13
N PRO A 102 -1.46 16.36 -2.10
CA PRO A 102 -0.21 15.81 -2.60
C PRO A 102 0.89 15.91 -1.53
N PHE A 103 1.78 14.92 -1.51
CA PHE A 103 2.95 14.90 -0.63
C PHE A 103 4.17 15.27 -1.47
N GLU A 104 4.87 16.34 -1.07
CA GLU A 104 6.09 16.77 -1.76
C GLU A 104 7.16 15.68 -1.68
N GLY A 105 7.83 15.39 -2.80
CA GLY A 105 8.90 14.39 -2.89
C GLY A 105 8.45 12.93 -2.99
N ALA A 106 7.14 12.65 -2.97
CA ALA A 106 6.61 11.30 -3.14
C ALA A 106 6.40 10.90 -4.61
N GLU A 107 6.68 11.81 -5.55
CA GLU A 107 6.69 11.50 -6.98
C GLU A 107 8.05 10.94 -7.40
N THR A 108 8.09 9.67 -7.79
CA THR A 108 9.33 9.01 -8.22
C THR A 108 9.16 8.33 -9.58
N PRO A 109 10.15 8.39 -10.48
CA PRO A 109 10.11 7.61 -11.71
C PRO A 109 10.06 6.12 -11.41
N ALA A 110 9.12 5.41 -12.03
CA ALA A 110 8.98 3.96 -11.93
C ALA A 110 9.55 3.23 -13.18
N GLY A 111 9.96 4.00 -14.20
CA GLY A 111 10.58 3.48 -15.42
C GLY A 111 9.57 3.00 -16.46
N ALA A 112 10.05 2.23 -17.44
CA ALA A 112 9.19 1.64 -18.46
C ALA A 112 8.47 0.40 -17.91
N VAL A 113 7.21 0.22 -18.30
CA VAL A 113 6.37 -0.93 -17.93
C VAL A 113 5.77 -1.57 -19.17
N SER A 114 5.55 -2.88 -19.11
CA SER A 114 4.97 -3.69 -20.19
C SER A 114 3.73 -4.41 -19.68
N HIS A 115 2.69 -4.44 -20.52
CA HIS A 115 1.43 -5.12 -20.19
C HIS A 115 1.67 -6.58 -19.81
N GLY A 116 1.12 -7.00 -18.68
CA GLY A 116 1.16 -8.36 -18.17
C GLY A 116 2.44 -8.73 -17.41
N SER A 117 3.46 -7.86 -17.40
CA SER A 117 4.70 -8.05 -16.64
C SER A 117 4.55 -7.59 -15.18
N THR A 118 5.31 -8.22 -14.28
CA THR A 118 5.32 -7.91 -12.85
C THR A 118 6.55 -7.09 -12.48
N TYR A 119 6.34 -6.07 -11.65
CA TYR A 119 7.37 -5.14 -11.18
C TYR A 119 7.30 -5.03 -9.66
N THR A 120 8.47 -4.93 -9.02
CA THR A 120 8.62 -4.66 -7.58
C THR A 120 9.49 -3.43 -7.44
N ASN A 121 8.95 -2.36 -6.85
CA ASN A 121 9.71 -1.13 -6.61
C ASN A 121 9.51 -0.65 -5.18
N SER A 122 10.53 0.05 -4.68
CA SER A 122 10.48 0.72 -3.39
C SER A 122 10.41 2.23 -3.58
N ILE A 123 9.59 2.89 -2.77
CA ILE A 123 9.41 4.34 -2.75
C ILE A 123 9.61 4.87 -1.34
N ASN A 124 10.25 6.03 -1.22
CA ASN A 124 10.42 6.72 0.04
C ASN A 124 9.38 7.84 0.15
N LEU A 125 8.64 7.85 1.26
CA LEU A 125 7.65 8.86 1.60
C LEU A 125 8.19 9.70 2.76
N PRO A 126 8.68 10.92 2.50
CA PRO A 126 9.00 11.87 3.56
C PRO A 126 7.71 12.44 4.16
N ILE A 127 7.59 12.38 5.49
CA ILE A 127 6.51 12.99 6.25
C ILE A 127 7.08 14.29 6.81
N LEU A 128 6.82 15.41 6.15
CA LEU A 128 7.40 16.69 6.52
C LEU A 128 6.88 17.15 7.89
N SER A 129 7.73 17.87 8.64
CA SER A 129 7.33 18.45 9.93
C SER A 129 6.22 19.49 9.81
N SER A 130 6.00 20.04 8.61
CA SER A 130 4.91 20.97 8.30
C SER A 130 3.56 20.27 8.05
N TYR A 131 3.54 18.94 7.89
CA TYR A 131 2.28 18.23 7.66
C TYR A 131 1.42 18.19 8.92
N PRO A 132 0.09 18.38 8.81
CA PRO A 132 -0.77 18.34 9.98
C PRO A 132 -0.82 16.95 10.61
N ALA A 133 -0.87 16.89 11.94
CA ALA A 133 -1.17 15.66 12.66
C ALA A 133 -2.66 15.32 12.49
N VAL A 134 -2.95 14.24 11.78
CA VAL A 134 -4.31 13.97 11.27
C VAL A 134 -4.44 12.51 10.83
N ARG A 135 -5.65 11.97 10.93
CA ARG A 135 -6.01 10.69 10.30
C ARG A 135 -6.37 10.90 8.83
N ALA A 136 -5.80 10.10 7.95
CA ALA A 136 -5.99 10.23 6.52
C ALA A 136 -6.02 8.86 5.84
N THR A 137 -6.64 8.79 4.66
CA THR A 137 -6.47 7.63 3.78
C THR A 137 -5.35 7.95 2.79
N PHE A 138 -4.26 7.21 2.86
CA PHE A 138 -3.18 7.35 1.90
C PHE A 138 -3.54 6.61 0.63
N GLN A 139 -3.29 7.24 -0.51
CA GLN A 139 -3.51 6.70 -1.84
C GLN A 139 -2.18 6.69 -2.59
N VAL A 140 -1.76 5.52 -3.02
CA VAL A 140 -0.56 5.32 -3.84
C VAL A 140 -0.99 4.93 -5.24
N LYS A 141 -0.48 5.61 -6.25
CA LYS A 141 -0.72 5.31 -7.66
C LYS A 141 0.59 5.12 -8.41
N VAL A 142 0.55 4.24 -9.41
CA VAL A 142 1.52 4.22 -10.50
C VAL A 142 0.82 4.73 -11.75
N ASN A 143 1.25 5.87 -12.27
CA ASN A 143 0.66 6.49 -13.45
C ASN A 143 1.61 6.37 -14.65
N SER A 144 1.05 6.20 -15.84
CA SER A 144 1.76 6.30 -17.12
C SER A 144 1.06 7.32 -18.00
N GLY A 145 1.63 8.53 -18.07
CA GLY A 145 0.94 9.66 -18.67
C GLY A 145 -0.30 10.02 -17.86
N LEU A 146 -1.46 9.96 -18.50
CA LEU A 146 -2.78 10.26 -17.89
C LEU A 146 -3.49 9.01 -17.36
N GLN A 147 -3.00 7.81 -17.64
CA GLN A 147 -3.62 6.56 -17.22
C GLN A 147 -3.02 6.09 -15.89
N THR A 148 -3.89 5.73 -14.94
CA THR A 148 -3.46 5.06 -13.72
C THR A 148 -3.31 3.57 -13.99
N ASN A 149 -2.08 3.06 -13.89
CA ASN A 149 -1.80 1.64 -14.03
C ASN A 149 -2.33 0.88 -12.81
N VAL A 150 -1.87 1.25 -11.62
CA VAL A 150 -2.34 0.64 -10.37
C VAL A 150 -2.60 1.70 -9.33
N CYS A 151 -3.57 1.44 -8.47
CA CYS A 151 -3.92 2.29 -7.34
C CYS A 151 -4.28 1.43 -6.13
N LEU A 152 -3.73 1.80 -4.99
CA LEU A 152 -4.08 1.25 -3.68
C LEU A 152 -4.32 2.37 -2.67
N ARG A 153 -5.08 2.05 -1.63
CA ARG A 153 -5.40 2.91 -0.50
C ARG A 153 -5.24 2.15 0.80
N PHE A 154 -4.80 2.85 1.84
CA PHE A 154 -4.75 2.33 3.19
C PHE A 154 -4.96 3.47 4.20
N PRO A 155 -5.63 3.19 5.34
CA PRO A 155 -5.76 4.17 6.41
C PRO A 155 -4.43 4.35 7.15
N ALA A 156 -4.10 5.57 7.55
CA ALA A 156 -3.00 5.87 8.45
C ALA A 156 -3.25 7.17 9.23
N GLN A 157 -2.39 7.44 10.21
CA GLN A 157 -2.40 8.69 10.96
C GLN A 157 -1.03 9.34 10.93
N ILE A 158 -0.99 10.66 10.72
CA ILE A 158 0.20 11.46 10.95
C ILE A 158 0.16 11.93 12.41
N VAL A 159 1.25 11.71 13.13
CA VAL A 159 1.44 12.11 14.52
C VAL A 159 2.62 13.05 14.66
N SER A 160 2.60 13.88 15.70
CA SER A 160 3.73 14.74 16.05
C SER A 160 4.96 13.91 16.38
N GLY A 161 6.13 14.36 15.91
CA GLY A 161 7.44 13.83 16.29
C GLY A 161 8.04 14.47 17.53
#